data_AF-A0A1V4EGF8-F1
#
_entry.id   AF-A0A1V4EGF8-F1
#
_cell.length_a   1.000
_cell.length_b   1.000
_cell.length_c   1.000
_cell.angle_alpha   90.00
_cell.angle_beta   90.00
_cell.angle_gamma   90.00
#
_symmetry.space_group_name_H-M   'P 1'
#
loop_
_entity.id
_entity.type
_entity.pdbx_description
1 polymer ?
#
loop_
_entity_poly.entity_id
_entity_poly.type
_entity_poly.pdbx_seq_one_letter_code
_entity_poly.pdbx_strand_id
1 'polypeptide(L)'
;MIGTLDGVIDEDGADLLGERLSSLGAQEVEAFCAHLAGKVRALTGLPLEGRPVPDVSDEGRPPIPLVGDAYENLLYAVVAAGRGRYEAVLADPPAVEDEEWDAGQAELLVDVVATVLWDVAGLHWARDFDLLLSGLPDGGRWYDTYRGSAWKGAPGAYMRAAHTLDQALNDSAEWRAWWGQAGLRMIEVGVTVNADRNRERVERGKEIAKATFERDRSYFADRDPAGLAKLAAEEAAHIMGAIARALGMTPPPPLPSASR
;
A
#
# COMPACT_ATOMS: atom_id res chain seq x y z
N MET A 1 -18.62 2.39 15.75
CA MET A 1 -18.02 1.43 14.79
C MET A 1 -16.60 1.04 15.18
N ILE A 2 -15.67 1.94 15.52
CA ILE A 2 -14.41 1.45 16.14
C ILE A 2 -14.69 0.76 17.49
N GLY A 3 -15.65 1.29 18.26
CA GLY A 3 -16.18 0.60 19.45
C GLY A 3 -17.12 -0.59 19.16
N THR A 4 -17.25 -1.06 17.91
CA THR A 4 -17.92 -2.35 17.61
C THR A 4 -16.92 -3.48 17.38
N LEU A 5 -15.63 -3.21 17.52
CA LEU A 5 -14.57 -4.21 17.42
C LEU A 5 -14.29 -4.91 18.75
N ASP A 6 -14.93 -4.48 19.85
CA ASP A 6 -14.91 -5.06 21.20
C ASP A 6 -13.57 -5.64 21.71
N GLY A 7 -12.44 -5.20 21.15
CA GLY A 7 -11.11 -5.42 21.70
C GLY A 7 -10.10 -6.17 20.85
N VAL A 8 -10.42 -6.76 19.69
CA VAL A 8 -9.44 -7.47 18.83
C VAL A 8 -9.92 -7.49 17.38
N ILE A 9 -9.05 -7.16 16.40
CA ILE A 9 -9.28 -7.50 14.99
C ILE A 9 -8.48 -8.76 14.69
N ASP A 10 -9.16 -9.90 14.69
CA ASP A 10 -8.72 -11.13 14.04
C ASP A 10 -9.35 -11.23 12.65
N GLU A 11 -9.16 -12.37 11.95
CA GLU A 11 -9.70 -12.59 10.60
C GLU A 11 -11.23 -12.45 10.57
N ASP A 12 -11.94 -13.08 11.51
CA ASP A 12 -13.40 -13.00 11.62
C ASP A 12 -13.88 -11.56 11.92
N GLY A 13 -13.16 -10.85 12.78
CA GLY A 13 -13.42 -9.45 13.10
C GLY A 13 -13.19 -8.52 11.92
N ALA A 14 -12.16 -8.77 11.12
CA ALA A 14 -11.88 -8.05 9.88
C ALA A 14 -12.98 -8.28 8.85
N ASP A 15 -13.39 -9.52 8.62
CA ASP A 15 -14.49 -9.86 7.70
C ASP A 15 -15.79 -9.15 8.09
N LEU A 16 -16.16 -9.22 9.39
CA LEU A 16 -17.34 -8.54 9.90
C LEU A 16 -17.26 -7.02 9.75
N LEU A 17 -16.08 -6.42 9.98
CA LEU A 17 -15.86 -5.00 9.75
C LEU A 17 -16.03 -4.65 8.27
N GLY A 18 -15.47 -5.48 7.37
CA GLY A 18 -15.58 -5.35 5.93
C GLY A 18 -17.03 -5.35 5.47
N GLU A 19 -17.78 -6.39 5.81
CA GLU A 19 -19.21 -6.52 5.46
C GLU A 19 -20.02 -5.31 5.93
N ARG A 20 -19.79 -4.86 7.17
CA ARG A 20 -20.48 -3.71 7.72
C ARG A 20 -20.15 -2.43 6.97
N LEU A 21 -18.87 -2.14 6.76
CA LEU A 21 -18.45 -0.93 6.03
C LEU A 21 -18.95 -0.97 4.57
N SER A 22 -18.91 -2.13 3.91
CA SER A 22 -19.43 -2.30 2.55
C SER A 22 -20.94 -2.08 2.43
N SER A 23 -21.68 -2.24 3.53
CA SER A 23 -23.12 -1.94 3.56
C SER A 23 -23.44 -0.44 3.69
N LEU A 24 -22.43 0.40 3.96
CA LEU A 24 -22.58 1.84 4.12
C LEU A 24 -22.39 2.59 2.80
N GLY A 25 -22.79 3.87 2.79
CA GLY A 25 -22.49 4.79 1.69
C GLY A 25 -21.06 5.33 1.75
N ALA A 26 -20.60 5.88 0.63
CA ALA A 26 -19.25 6.45 0.51
C ALA A 26 -18.94 7.51 1.58
N GLN A 27 -19.91 8.38 1.91
CA GLN A 27 -19.71 9.42 2.92
C GLN A 27 -19.49 8.85 4.32
N GLU A 28 -20.22 7.81 4.68
CA GLU A 28 -20.07 7.13 5.97
C GLU A 28 -18.76 6.36 6.07
N VAL A 29 -18.32 5.70 4.98
CA VAL A 29 -17.01 5.04 4.90
C VAL A 29 -15.88 6.06 5.01
N GLU A 30 -15.96 7.18 4.29
CA GLU A 30 -15.01 8.29 4.39
C GLU A 30 -14.93 8.86 5.82
N ALA A 31 -16.08 9.07 6.47
CA ALA A 31 -16.14 9.56 7.85
C ALA A 31 -15.51 8.57 8.84
N PHE A 32 -15.73 7.26 8.64
CA PHE A 32 -15.06 6.22 9.42
C PHE A 32 -13.54 6.27 9.24
N CYS A 33 -13.08 6.37 7.98
CA CYS A 33 -11.67 6.46 7.63
C CYS A 33 -11.00 7.69 8.26
N ALA A 34 -11.65 8.85 8.19
CA ALA A 34 -11.19 10.08 8.84
C ALA A 34 -11.09 9.91 10.36
N HIS A 35 -12.05 9.22 10.98
CA HIS A 35 -12.03 8.97 12.42
C HIS A 35 -10.91 8.00 12.83
N LEU A 36 -10.68 6.94 12.06
CA LEU A 36 -9.56 6.01 12.26
C LEU A 36 -8.22 6.74 12.15
N ALA A 37 -8.00 7.48 11.06
CA ALA A 37 -6.79 8.26 10.86
C ALA A 37 -6.57 9.30 11.99
N GLY A 38 -7.65 9.93 12.47
CA GLY A 38 -7.60 10.83 13.61
C GLY A 38 -7.14 10.15 14.91
N LYS A 39 -7.57 8.91 15.16
CA LYS A 39 -7.13 8.13 16.31
C LYS A 39 -5.66 7.75 16.25
N VAL A 40 -5.20 7.25 15.10
CA VAL A 40 -3.80 6.89 14.87
C VAL A 40 -2.91 8.14 15.02
N ARG A 41 -3.30 9.28 14.43
CA ARG A 41 -2.59 10.56 14.56
C ARG A 41 -2.52 11.08 15.99
N ALA A 42 -3.50 10.79 16.85
CA ALA A 42 -3.40 11.19 18.24
C ALA A 42 -2.27 10.44 18.97
N LEU A 43 -2.02 9.17 18.60
CA LEU A 43 -0.94 8.36 19.18
C LEU A 43 0.44 8.83 18.71
N THR A 44 0.56 9.44 17.53
CA THR A 44 1.86 9.92 17.01
C THR A 44 2.43 11.09 17.81
N GLY A 45 1.59 11.77 18.61
CA GLY A 45 2.03 12.82 19.53
C GLY A 45 2.60 12.28 20.85
N LEU A 46 2.57 10.96 21.06
CA LEU A 46 3.08 10.33 22.27
C LEU A 46 4.57 9.98 22.12
N PRO A 47 5.34 9.93 23.24
CA PRO A 47 6.76 9.59 23.22
C PRO A 47 6.94 8.06 23.14
N LEU A 48 6.46 7.45 22.05
CA LEU A 48 6.48 6.01 21.82
C LEU A 48 7.65 5.55 20.93
N GLU A 49 8.12 6.40 20.01
CA GLU A 49 9.20 6.08 19.08
C GLU A 49 10.48 5.61 19.81
N GLY A 50 11.07 4.52 19.33
CA GLY A 50 12.27 3.90 19.87
C GLY A 50 12.06 3.01 21.10
N ARG A 51 10.85 2.96 21.69
CA ARG A 51 10.57 2.06 22.82
C ARG A 51 10.59 0.59 22.38
N PRO A 52 11.08 -0.34 23.21
CA PRO A 52 11.04 -1.75 22.90
C PRO A 52 9.66 -2.34 23.23
N VAL A 53 8.98 -2.93 22.25
CA VAL A 53 7.64 -3.50 22.46
C VAL A 53 7.63 -4.99 22.08
N PRO A 54 7.01 -5.87 22.90
CA PRO A 54 6.80 -7.28 22.53
C PRO A 54 5.82 -7.40 21.36
N ASP A 55 6.17 -8.20 20.35
CA ASP A 55 5.29 -8.57 19.24
C ASP A 55 4.97 -10.06 19.32
N VAL A 56 3.70 -10.41 19.53
CA VAL A 56 3.26 -11.81 19.67
C VAL A 56 3.25 -12.56 18.36
N SER A 57 3.26 -11.87 17.21
CA SER A 57 3.40 -12.52 15.90
C SER A 57 4.79 -13.14 15.70
N ASP A 58 5.75 -12.76 16.54
CA ASP A 58 7.16 -13.16 16.52
C ASP A 58 7.53 -13.91 17.82
N GLU A 59 6.76 -14.95 18.17
CA GLU A 59 6.90 -15.72 19.43
C GLU A 59 8.36 -16.07 19.79
N GLY A 60 8.76 -15.71 21.01
CA GLY A 60 10.09 -16.02 21.57
C GLY A 60 11.22 -15.09 21.12
N ARG A 61 10.92 -14.04 20.35
CA ARG A 61 11.90 -13.00 19.99
C ARG A 61 11.98 -11.89 21.04
N PRO A 62 13.14 -11.20 21.13
CA PRO A 62 13.25 -10.03 21.99
C PRO A 62 12.32 -8.90 21.50
N PRO A 63 11.85 -8.03 22.41
CA PRO A 63 11.10 -6.83 22.05
C PRO A 63 11.79 -6.00 20.97
N ILE A 64 11.01 -5.51 20.02
CA ILE A 64 11.49 -4.78 18.85
C ILE A 64 11.42 -3.27 19.15
N PRO A 65 12.49 -2.49 18.91
CA PRO A 65 12.40 -1.03 18.99
C PRO A 65 11.40 -0.48 17.98
N LEU A 66 10.49 0.38 18.43
CA LEU A 66 9.49 1.02 17.57
C LEU A 66 10.12 2.05 16.63
N VAL A 67 10.50 1.60 15.44
CA VAL A 67 11.03 2.44 14.35
C VAL A 67 10.42 2.02 13.02
N GLY A 68 10.19 2.98 12.12
CA GLY A 68 9.61 2.73 10.78
C GLY A 68 8.31 1.92 10.85
N ASP A 69 8.18 0.89 10.02
CA ASP A 69 7.00 0.03 9.93
C ASP A 69 6.57 -0.56 11.28
N ALA A 70 7.52 -0.92 12.17
CA ALA A 70 7.19 -1.45 13.49
C ALA A 70 6.47 -0.43 14.38
N TYR A 71 6.86 0.85 14.27
CA TYR A 71 6.17 1.93 14.96
C TYR A 71 4.76 2.12 14.41
N GLU A 72 4.61 2.20 13.08
CA GLU A 72 3.32 2.37 12.43
C GLU A 72 2.36 1.22 12.73
N ASN A 73 2.82 -0.02 12.62
CA ASN A 73 2.05 -1.22 12.94
C ASN A 73 1.55 -1.18 14.39
N LEU A 74 2.37 -0.75 15.35
CA LEU A 74 1.89 -0.59 16.73
C LEU A 74 0.75 0.42 16.83
N LEU A 75 0.86 1.59 16.18
CA LEU A 75 -0.19 2.62 16.29
C LEU A 75 -1.55 2.07 15.81
N TYR A 76 -1.54 1.30 14.73
CA TYR A 76 -2.72 0.60 14.23
C TYR A 76 -3.17 -0.53 15.16
N ALA A 77 -2.26 -1.33 15.69
CA ALA A 77 -2.56 -2.39 16.65
C ALA A 77 -3.22 -1.84 17.92
N VAL A 78 -2.78 -0.69 18.42
CA VAL A 78 -3.42 0.00 19.57
C VAL A 78 -4.87 0.36 19.28
N VAL A 79 -5.18 0.81 18.06
CA VAL A 79 -6.56 1.13 17.66
C VAL A 79 -7.38 -0.13 17.41
N ALA A 80 -6.78 -1.15 16.78
CA ALA A 80 -7.40 -2.45 16.51
C ALA A 80 -7.78 -3.18 17.81
N ALA A 81 -6.95 -3.05 18.84
CA ALA A 81 -7.18 -3.62 20.17
C ALA A 81 -8.31 -2.92 20.96
N GLY A 82 -9.02 -1.97 20.34
CA GLY A 82 -10.26 -1.41 20.83
C GLY A 82 -10.12 -0.21 21.75
N ARG A 83 -11.27 0.34 22.17
CA ARG A 83 -11.35 1.61 22.90
C ARG A 83 -10.58 1.58 24.23
N GLY A 84 -10.70 0.52 25.01
CA GLY A 84 -10.10 0.43 26.34
C GLY A 84 -8.57 0.51 26.29
N ARG A 85 -7.94 -0.29 25.42
CA ARG A 85 -6.47 -0.27 25.23
C ARG A 85 -6.00 1.04 24.61
N TYR A 86 -6.74 1.57 23.64
CA TYR A 86 -6.47 2.91 23.09
C TYR A 86 -6.46 4.01 24.16
N GLU A 87 -7.47 4.05 25.03
CA GLU A 87 -7.56 5.05 26.11
C GLU A 87 -6.49 4.82 27.19
N ALA A 88 -6.15 3.58 27.50
CA ALA A 88 -5.07 3.24 28.42
C ALA A 88 -3.70 3.74 27.92
N VAL A 89 -3.38 3.52 26.64
CA VAL A 89 -2.13 3.99 26.03
C VAL A 89 -2.05 5.52 25.97
N LEU A 90 -3.18 6.21 25.72
CA LEU A 90 -3.21 7.67 25.79
C LEU A 90 -2.97 8.19 27.21
N ALA A 91 -3.44 7.48 28.24
CA ALA A 91 -3.30 7.89 29.63
C ALA A 91 -1.90 7.58 30.19
N ASP A 92 -1.30 6.47 29.77
CA ASP A 92 0.03 6.03 30.21
C ASP A 92 0.82 5.42 29.04
N PRO A 93 1.45 6.25 28.18
CA PRO A 93 2.17 5.78 27.00
C PRO A 93 3.26 4.74 27.29
N PRO A 94 4.04 4.82 28.39
CA PRO A 94 5.00 3.77 28.76
C PRO A 94 4.40 2.37 28.91
N ALA A 95 3.12 2.23 29.26
CA ALA A 95 2.47 0.93 29.47
C ALA A 95 2.42 0.05 28.20
N VAL A 96 2.70 0.61 27.01
CA VAL A 96 2.80 -0.20 25.79
C VAL A 96 3.90 -1.26 25.87
N GLU A 97 4.94 -1.05 26.69
CA GLU A 97 6.08 -1.96 26.85
C GLU A 97 5.71 -3.23 27.64
N ASP A 98 4.68 -3.14 28.49
CA ASP A 98 4.23 -4.22 29.38
C ASP A 98 3.13 -5.09 28.74
N GLU A 99 2.70 -4.72 27.53
CA GLU A 99 1.56 -5.27 26.83
C GLU A 99 1.98 -6.07 25.59
N GLU A 100 1.23 -7.11 25.28
CA GLU A 100 1.42 -7.90 24.06
C GLU A 100 0.64 -7.28 22.89
N TRP A 101 1.34 -7.03 21.79
CA TRP A 101 0.77 -6.46 20.57
C TRP A 101 0.96 -7.42 19.41
N ASP A 102 -0.09 -7.52 18.58
CA ASP A 102 -0.10 -8.37 17.40
C ASP A 102 -0.11 -7.48 16.17
N ALA A 103 1.05 -7.39 15.50
CA ALA A 103 1.19 -6.62 14.27
C ALA A 103 0.28 -7.14 13.14
N GLY A 104 -0.12 -8.41 13.17
CA GLY A 104 -1.08 -8.97 12.21
C GLY A 104 -2.45 -8.30 12.28
N GLN A 105 -2.87 -7.84 13.46
CA GLN A 105 -4.16 -7.13 13.62
C GLN A 105 -4.13 -5.74 12.98
N ALA A 106 -2.95 -5.09 12.97
CA ALA A 106 -2.75 -3.84 12.27
C ALA A 106 -2.92 -4.03 10.76
N GLU A 107 -2.28 -5.06 10.20
CA GLU A 107 -2.39 -5.41 8.78
C GLU A 107 -3.86 -5.70 8.40
N LEU A 108 -4.54 -6.56 9.16
CA LEU A 108 -5.96 -6.88 8.91
C LEU A 108 -6.87 -5.64 8.93
N LEU A 109 -6.69 -4.76 9.92
CA LEU A 109 -7.46 -3.51 10.02
C LEU A 109 -7.20 -2.61 8.80
N VAL A 110 -5.94 -2.38 8.44
CA VAL A 110 -5.59 -1.49 7.34
C VAL A 110 -6.08 -2.06 6.02
N ASP A 111 -5.89 -3.35 5.78
CA ASP A 111 -6.28 -4.03 4.54
C ASP A 111 -7.79 -3.99 4.33
N VAL A 112 -8.59 -4.32 5.34
CA VAL A 112 -10.05 -4.29 5.19
C VAL A 112 -10.56 -2.87 4.95
N VAL A 113 -10.03 -1.89 5.69
CA VAL A 113 -10.44 -0.49 5.54
C VAL A 113 -10.02 0.05 4.17
N ALA A 114 -8.80 -0.23 3.74
CA ALA A 114 -8.29 0.21 2.44
C ALA A 114 -9.08 -0.42 1.28
N THR A 115 -9.45 -1.70 1.41
CA THR A 115 -10.27 -2.42 0.42
C THR A 115 -11.65 -1.81 0.32
N VAL A 116 -12.37 -1.66 1.44
CA VAL A 116 -13.73 -1.11 1.41
C VAL A 116 -13.74 0.36 0.98
N LEU A 117 -12.79 1.16 1.43
CA LEU A 117 -12.67 2.56 1.00
C LEU A 117 -12.47 2.67 -0.51
N TRP A 118 -11.65 1.80 -1.09
CA TRP A 118 -11.47 1.74 -2.54
C TRP A 118 -12.75 1.33 -3.26
N ASP A 119 -13.38 0.25 -2.82
CA ASP A 119 -14.55 -0.33 -3.49
C ASP A 119 -15.79 0.58 -3.41
N VAL A 120 -15.99 1.26 -2.27
CA VAL A 120 -17.18 2.08 -2.03
C VAL A 120 -16.98 3.53 -2.45
N ALA A 121 -15.81 4.12 -2.21
CA ALA A 121 -15.56 5.55 -2.44
C ALA A 121 -14.52 5.85 -3.54
N GLY A 122 -13.82 4.83 -4.05
CA GLY A 122 -12.73 5.03 -5.02
C GLY A 122 -11.53 5.78 -4.44
N LEU A 123 -11.38 5.79 -3.11
CA LEU A 123 -10.33 6.51 -2.39
C LEU A 123 -9.23 5.55 -1.92
N HIS A 124 -8.05 6.10 -1.69
CA HIS A 124 -6.85 5.38 -1.33
C HIS A 124 -6.43 5.66 0.11
N TRP A 125 -6.48 4.64 0.97
CA TRP A 125 -6.14 4.78 2.40
C TRP A 125 -4.81 5.51 2.62
N ALA A 126 -3.71 5.00 2.02
CA ALA A 126 -2.36 5.54 2.21
C ALA A 126 -2.14 6.98 1.69
N ARG A 127 -3.02 7.48 0.80
CA ARG A 127 -2.85 8.81 0.19
C ARG A 127 -3.84 9.82 0.76
N ASP A 128 -5.06 9.37 1.04
CA ASP A 128 -6.16 10.26 1.42
C ASP A 128 -6.31 10.36 2.95
N PHE A 129 -5.87 9.36 3.71
CA PHE A 129 -6.10 9.28 5.16
C PHE A 129 -4.84 9.03 5.98
N ASP A 130 -3.96 8.13 5.54
CA ASP A 130 -2.75 7.76 6.28
C ASP A 130 -1.54 8.62 5.89
N LEU A 131 -1.52 9.83 6.46
CA LEU A 131 -0.45 10.78 6.19
C LEU A 131 0.89 10.44 6.88
N LEU A 132 0.95 9.41 7.72
CA LEU A 132 2.22 8.96 8.33
C LEU A 132 3.13 8.36 7.27
N LEU A 133 2.56 7.55 6.37
CA LEU A 133 3.21 7.00 5.19
C LEU A 133 3.28 8.00 4.02
N SER A 134 2.34 8.94 3.94
CA SER A 134 2.33 9.95 2.86
C SER A 134 3.38 11.05 3.05
N GLY A 135 4.19 11.01 4.12
CA GLY A 135 5.26 11.98 4.41
C GLY A 135 6.41 11.97 3.39
N LEU A 136 6.42 11.04 2.44
CA LEU A 136 7.22 11.18 1.24
C LEU A 136 6.64 12.33 0.40
N PRO A 137 7.44 13.37 0.07
CA PRO A 137 6.94 14.46 -0.77
C PRO A 137 6.27 13.84 -2.00
N ASP A 138 5.03 14.24 -2.29
CA ASP A 138 4.38 13.99 -3.56
C ASP A 138 5.23 14.73 -4.61
N GLY A 139 6.33 14.10 -5.03
CA GLY A 139 7.43 14.71 -5.78
C GLY A 139 7.04 15.04 -7.22
N GLY A 140 5.74 15.28 -7.43
CA GLY A 140 5.08 15.35 -8.71
C GLY A 140 5.08 14.02 -9.46
N ARG A 141 5.39 12.88 -8.81
CA ARG A 141 5.40 11.58 -9.47
C ARG A 141 3.98 11.18 -9.81
N TRP A 142 3.71 10.96 -11.09
CA TRP A 142 2.40 10.48 -11.56
C TRP A 142 2.36 8.96 -11.65
N TYR A 143 3.53 8.32 -11.71
CA TYR A 143 3.70 6.88 -11.86
C TYR A 143 4.48 6.32 -10.68
N ASP A 144 3.83 5.48 -9.88
CA ASP A 144 4.47 4.83 -8.74
C ASP A 144 4.36 3.32 -8.85
N THR A 145 5.48 2.62 -8.81
CA THR A 145 5.48 1.16 -8.73
C THR A 145 5.58 0.76 -7.27
N TYR A 146 4.57 0.08 -6.76
CA TYR A 146 4.65 -0.50 -5.43
C TYR A 146 5.60 -1.72 -5.48
N ARG A 147 6.79 -1.55 -4.90
CA ARG A 147 7.90 -2.52 -4.91
C ARG A 147 8.08 -3.22 -3.57
N GLY A 148 6.97 -3.62 -2.94
CA GLY A 148 6.96 -4.32 -1.66
C GLY A 148 7.56 -5.73 -1.70
N SER A 149 7.23 -6.55 -0.71
CA SER A 149 7.68 -7.95 -0.56
C SER A 149 7.50 -8.80 -1.83
N ALA A 150 6.48 -8.49 -2.63
CA ALA A 150 6.14 -9.12 -3.89
C ALA A 150 7.25 -9.04 -4.98
N TRP A 151 8.19 -8.09 -4.87
CA TRP A 151 9.34 -7.96 -5.78
C TRP A 151 10.59 -8.70 -5.31
N LYS A 152 10.63 -9.23 -4.06
CA LYS A 152 11.80 -9.94 -3.52
C LYS A 152 12.20 -11.17 -4.35
N GLY A 153 11.28 -11.70 -5.18
CA GLY A 153 11.53 -12.81 -6.10
C GLY A 153 12.14 -12.42 -7.46
N ALA A 154 12.16 -11.14 -7.82
CA ALA A 154 12.61 -10.70 -9.14
C ALA A 154 14.15 -10.64 -9.24
N PRO A 155 14.76 -11.02 -10.38
CA PRO A 155 16.20 -10.89 -10.57
C PRO A 155 16.69 -9.43 -10.48
N GLY A 156 17.84 -9.21 -9.84
CA GLY A 156 18.36 -7.86 -9.59
C GLY A 156 18.62 -7.02 -10.85
N ALA A 157 19.00 -7.64 -11.98
CA ALA A 157 19.19 -6.92 -13.25
C ALA A 157 17.85 -6.37 -13.80
N TYR A 158 16.77 -7.15 -13.68
CA TYR A 158 15.43 -6.73 -14.05
C TYR A 158 14.95 -5.59 -13.13
N MET A 159 15.12 -5.73 -11.81
CA MET A 159 14.69 -4.69 -10.85
C MET A 159 15.36 -3.34 -11.08
N ARG A 160 16.67 -3.35 -11.42
CA ARG A 160 17.41 -2.13 -11.77
C ARG A 160 16.88 -1.50 -13.06
N ALA A 161 16.67 -2.30 -14.10
CA ALA A 161 16.14 -1.81 -15.37
C ALA A 161 14.73 -1.22 -15.21
N ALA A 162 13.85 -1.90 -14.46
CA ALA A 162 12.53 -1.38 -14.12
C ALA A 162 12.64 -0.07 -13.34
N HIS A 163 13.58 0.05 -12.39
CA HIS A 163 13.73 1.28 -11.60
C HIS A 163 14.11 2.48 -12.47
N THR A 164 15.09 2.28 -13.37
CA THR A 164 15.51 3.30 -14.32
C THR A 164 14.37 3.72 -15.24
N LEU A 165 13.53 2.77 -15.68
CA LEU A 165 12.34 3.06 -16.47
C LEU A 165 11.32 3.89 -15.69
N ASP A 166 11.02 3.56 -14.43
CA ASP A 166 10.07 4.31 -13.62
C ASP A 166 10.51 5.77 -13.42
N GLN A 167 11.81 6.00 -13.22
CA GLN A 167 12.38 7.34 -13.11
C GLN A 167 12.22 8.09 -14.44
N ALA A 168 12.63 7.47 -15.55
CA ALA A 168 12.52 8.07 -16.87
C ALA A 168 11.06 8.37 -17.28
N LEU A 169 10.10 7.55 -16.86
CA LEU A 169 8.66 7.79 -17.07
C LEU A 169 8.16 9.00 -16.28
N ASN A 170 8.60 9.16 -15.03
CA ASN A 170 8.23 10.31 -14.21
C ASN A 170 8.88 11.62 -14.69
N ASP A 171 10.10 11.56 -15.22
CA ASP A 171 10.84 12.71 -15.75
C ASP A 171 10.38 13.13 -17.15
N SER A 172 9.71 12.25 -17.89
CA SER A 172 9.27 12.53 -19.25
C SER A 172 8.00 13.39 -19.30
N ALA A 173 8.13 14.61 -19.84
CA ALA A 173 7.00 15.52 -20.08
C ALA A 173 5.96 14.93 -21.05
N GLU A 174 6.40 14.14 -22.03
CA GLU A 174 5.50 13.46 -22.99
C GLU A 174 4.62 12.44 -22.26
N TRP A 175 5.22 11.63 -21.39
CA TRP A 175 4.49 10.65 -20.59
C TRP A 175 3.56 11.32 -19.57
N ARG A 176 3.99 12.42 -18.95
CA ARG A 176 3.14 13.22 -18.06
C ARG A 176 1.93 13.81 -18.80
N ALA A 177 2.14 14.33 -20.01
CA ALA A 177 1.06 14.86 -20.84
C ALA A 177 0.09 13.75 -21.29
N TRP A 178 0.63 12.58 -21.65
CA TRP A 178 -0.18 11.39 -21.95
C TRP A 178 -1.02 10.98 -20.75
N TRP A 179 -0.42 10.87 -19.56
CA TRP A 179 -1.14 10.53 -18.33
C TRP A 179 -2.23 11.56 -17.98
N GLY A 180 -1.99 12.85 -18.23
CA GLY A 180 -2.98 13.90 -18.00
C GLY A 180 -4.33 13.66 -18.68
N GLN A 181 -4.38 12.88 -19.77
CA GLN A 181 -5.63 12.49 -20.43
C GLN A 181 -6.53 11.61 -19.55
N ALA A 182 -5.96 10.87 -18.60
CA ALA A 182 -6.71 10.03 -17.67
C ALA A 182 -7.60 10.87 -16.74
N GLY A 183 -7.29 12.16 -16.54
CA GLY A 183 -7.94 13.01 -15.55
C GLY A 183 -7.74 12.53 -14.11
N LEU A 184 -6.65 11.79 -13.87
CA LEU A 184 -6.26 11.23 -12.58
C LEU A 184 -4.92 11.83 -12.17
N ARG A 185 -4.71 12.01 -10.87
CA ARG A 185 -3.48 12.53 -10.29
C ARG A 185 -2.30 11.59 -10.51
N MET A 186 -2.50 10.29 -10.27
CA MET A 186 -1.43 9.30 -10.37
C MET A 186 -1.95 7.88 -10.63
N ILE A 187 -1.03 6.97 -10.92
CA ILE A 187 -1.26 5.53 -10.98
C ILE A 187 -0.28 4.79 -10.07
N GLU A 188 -0.82 3.83 -9.33
CA GLU A 188 -0.04 2.87 -8.56
C GLU A 188 -0.02 1.52 -9.29
N VAL A 189 1.18 1.01 -9.56
CA VAL A 189 1.41 -0.25 -10.26
C VAL A 189 2.03 -1.26 -9.32
N GLY A 190 1.26 -2.26 -8.92
CA GLY A 190 1.74 -3.43 -8.19
C GLY A 190 2.11 -4.55 -9.15
N VAL A 191 3.33 -5.07 -9.05
CA VAL A 191 3.74 -6.29 -9.75
C VAL A 191 4.09 -7.35 -8.72
N THR A 192 3.41 -8.49 -8.77
CA THR A 192 3.67 -9.64 -7.90
C THR A 192 4.35 -10.74 -8.68
N VAL A 193 5.53 -11.13 -8.23
CA VAL A 193 6.29 -12.25 -8.78
C VAL A 193 6.02 -13.50 -7.93
N ASN A 194 5.96 -14.67 -8.58
CA ASN A 194 5.59 -15.98 -8.00
C ASN A 194 4.08 -16.16 -7.78
N ALA A 195 3.25 -15.55 -8.62
CA ALA A 195 1.85 -15.89 -8.62
C ALA A 195 1.61 -17.22 -9.35
N ASP A 196 0.69 -18.04 -8.86
CA ASP A 196 0.29 -19.32 -9.48
C ASP A 196 -0.34 -19.14 -10.88
N ARG A 197 -0.66 -17.90 -11.24
CA ARG A 197 -1.26 -17.52 -12.51
C ARG A 197 -0.86 -16.11 -12.91
N ASN A 198 -0.96 -15.83 -14.21
CA ASN A 198 -0.87 -14.47 -14.71
C ASN A 198 -2.25 -13.80 -14.59
N ARG A 199 -2.31 -12.67 -13.89
CA ARG A 199 -3.50 -11.84 -13.73
C ARG A 199 -3.16 -10.39 -13.99
N GLU A 200 -4.08 -9.67 -14.60
CA GLU A 200 -3.98 -8.23 -14.83
C GLU A 200 -5.29 -7.59 -14.41
N ARG A 201 -5.21 -6.57 -13.57
CA ARG A 201 -6.36 -5.80 -13.13
C ARG A 201 -5.98 -4.33 -13.17
N VAL A 202 -6.82 -3.50 -13.77
CA VAL A 202 -6.68 -2.04 -13.73
C VAL A 202 -7.99 -1.48 -13.24
N GLU A 203 -7.91 -0.65 -12.21
CA GLU A 203 -9.05 -0.09 -11.50
C GLU A 203 -8.93 1.42 -11.45
N ARG A 204 -10.05 2.09 -11.70
CA ARG A 204 -10.13 3.55 -11.66
C ARG A 204 -10.75 3.97 -10.33
N GLY A 205 -9.97 4.66 -9.51
CA GLY A 205 -10.46 5.38 -8.35
C GLY A 205 -10.91 6.81 -8.70
N LYS A 206 -11.15 7.60 -7.67
CA LYS A 206 -11.61 9.00 -7.77
C LYS A 206 -10.50 9.91 -8.31
N GLU A 207 -9.32 9.85 -7.70
CA GLU A 207 -8.15 10.64 -8.09
C GLU A 207 -6.99 9.80 -8.61
N ILE A 208 -6.97 8.50 -8.33
CA ILE A 208 -5.85 7.63 -8.69
C ILE A 208 -6.35 6.39 -9.43
N ALA A 209 -5.46 5.74 -10.17
CA ALA A 209 -5.68 4.39 -10.68
C ALA A 209 -4.81 3.38 -9.93
N LYS A 210 -5.29 2.14 -9.83
CA LYS A 210 -4.51 0.98 -9.39
C LYS A 210 -4.35 0.03 -10.56
N ALA A 211 -3.14 -0.49 -10.76
CA ALA A 211 -2.89 -1.56 -11.72
C ALA A 211 -2.11 -2.68 -11.05
N THR A 212 -2.66 -3.89 -11.04
CA THR A 212 -2.07 -5.07 -10.44
C THR A 212 -1.73 -6.08 -11.52
N PHE A 213 -0.49 -6.54 -11.53
CA PHE A 213 0.03 -7.53 -12.45
C PHE A 213 0.66 -8.68 -11.67
N GLU A 214 0.17 -9.88 -11.89
CA GLU A 214 0.70 -11.12 -11.32
C GLU A 214 1.53 -11.85 -12.39
N ARG A 215 2.72 -12.31 -12.01
CA ARG A 215 3.69 -12.99 -12.89
C ARG A 215 4.22 -14.25 -12.23
N ASP A 216 4.23 -15.33 -12.99
CA ASP A 216 4.87 -16.58 -12.58
C ASP A 216 6.40 -16.46 -12.53
N ARG A 217 7.06 -17.26 -11.69
CA ARG A 217 8.54 -17.23 -11.55
C ARG A 217 9.27 -17.64 -12.82
N SER A 218 8.72 -18.59 -13.59
CA SER A 218 9.31 -19.03 -14.86
C SER A 218 9.38 -17.91 -15.90
N TYR A 219 8.62 -16.83 -15.70
CA TYR A 219 8.66 -15.63 -16.54
C TYR A 219 10.08 -15.04 -16.65
N PHE A 220 10.92 -15.22 -15.62
CA PHE A 220 12.28 -14.72 -15.58
C PHE A 220 13.36 -15.75 -15.96
N ALA A 221 12.98 -17.02 -16.17
CA ALA A 221 13.92 -18.12 -16.37
C ALA A 221 14.82 -17.90 -17.60
N ASP A 222 16.05 -18.44 -17.52
CA ASP A 222 17.00 -18.58 -18.63
C ASP A 222 17.41 -17.29 -19.35
N ARG A 223 17.29 -16.13 -18.69
CA ARG A 223 17.68 -14.83 -19.24
C ARG A 223 18.98 -14.32 -18.63
N ASP A 224 19.87 -13.85 -19.49
CA ASP A 224 21.04 -13.09 -19.08
C ASP A 224 20.64 -11.66 -18.63
N PRO A 225 21.57 -10.86 -18.07
CA PRO A 225 21.25 -9.50 -17.64
C PRO A 225 20.70 -8.58 -18.73
N ALA A 226 21.12 -8.74 -19.98
CA ALA A 226 20.63 -7.92 -21.09
C ALA A 226 19.20 -8.31 -21.48
N GLY A 227 18.90 -9.62 -21.49
CA GLY A 227 17.57 -10.16 -21.69
C GLY A 227 16.61 -9.75 -20.58
N LEU A 228 17.07 -9.68 -19.32
CA LEU A 228 16.28 -9.19 -18.19
C LEU A 228 15.98 -7.68 -18.28
N ALA A 229 16.93 -6.88 -18.76
CA ALA A 229 16.68 -5.45 -19.00
C ALA A 229 15.68 -5.22 -20.14
N LYS A 230 15.79 -6.02 -21.22
CA LYS A 230 14.82 -6.00 -22.31
C LYS A 230 13.42 -6.41 -21.83
N LEU A 231 13.35 -7.44 -20.99
CA LEU A 231 12.10 -7.91 -20.39
C LEU A 231 11.41 -6.81 -19.57
N ALA A 232 12.16 -6.05 -18.78
CA ALA A 232 11.62 -4.92 -18.03
C ALA A 232 10.99 -3.85 -18.94
N ALA A 233 11.63 -3.55 -20.08
CA ALA A 233 11.07 -2.61 -21.06
C ALA A 233 9.82 -3.17 -21.76
N GLU A 234 9.85 -4.44 -22.18
CA GLU A 234 8.69 -5.10 -22.79
C GLU A 234 7.49 -5.13 -21.83
N GLU A 235 7.74 -5.40 -20.55
CA GLU A 235 6.72 -5.43 -19.53
C GLU A 235 6.18 -4.04 -19.19
N ALA A 236 7.03 -3.02 -19.08
CA ALA A 236 6.58 -1.65 -18.91
C ALA A 236 5.69 -1.19 -20.08
N ALA A 237 6.05 -1.53 -21.32
CA ALA A 237 5.24 -1.22 -22.49
C ALA A 237 3.88 -1.95 -22.44
N HIS A 238 3.88 -3.23 -22.05
CA HIS A 238 2.67 -4.03 -21.90
C HIS A 238 1.74 -3.47 -20.82
N ILE A 239 2.29 -3.15 -19.64
CA ILE A 239 1.58 -2.55 -18.50
C ILE A 239 0.92 -1.23 -18.93
N MET A 240 1.68 -0.33 -19.54
CA MET A 240 1.16 0.96 -20.01
C MET A 240 0.08 0.79 -21.08
N GLY A 241 0.25 -0.19 -21.97
CA GLY A 241 -0.78 -0.55 -22.95
C GLY A 241 -2.07 -1.08 -22.30
N ALA A 242 -1.96 -1.89 -21.25
CA ALA A 242 -3.11 -2.40 -20.49
C ALA A 242 -3.84 -1.27 -19.76
N ILE A 243 -3.10 -0.36 -19.12
CA ILE A 243 -3.63 0.84 -18.48
C ILE A 243 -4.38 1.70 -19.49
N ALA A 244 -3.75 1.99 -20.64
CA ALA A 244 -4.37 2.80 -21.69
C ALA A 244 -5.72 2.24 -22.13
N ARG A 245 -5.79 0.92 -22.38
CA ARG A 245 -7.02 0.23 -22.78
C ARG A 245 -8.08 0.29 -21.69
N ALA A 246 -7.72 -0.03 -20.45
CA ALA A 246 -8.66 -0.07 -19.33
C ALA A 246 -9.24 1.31 -19.00
N LEU A 247 -8.46 2.38 -19.16
CA LEU A 247 -8.88 3.75 -18.89
C LEU A 247 -9.42 4.49 -20.12
N GLY A 248 -9.47 3.85 -21.30
CA GLY A 248 -9.97 4.45 -22.54
C GLY A 248 -9.10 5.59 -23.08
N MET A 249 -7.79 5.55 -22.83
CA MET A 249 -6.82 6.57 -23.27
C MET A 249 -6.27 6.29 -24.67
N THR A 250 -5.60 7.26 -25.28
CA THR A 250 -4.81 7.03 -26.49
C THR A 250 -3.67 6.03 -26.22
N PRO A 251 -3.17 5.31 -27.25
CA PRO A 251 -2.00 4.44 -27.09
C PRO A 251 -0.83 5.17 -26.41
N PRO A 252 -0.07 4.49 -25.54
CA PRO A 252 1.07 5.11 -24.85
C PRO A 252 2.15 5.54 -25.85
N PRO A 253 2.89 6.62 -25.57
CA PRO A 253 4.05 7.00 -26.36
C PRO A 253 5.15 5.93 -26.25
N PRO A 254 6.20 5.98 -27.10
CA PRO A 254 7.35 5.11 -26.93
C PRO A 254 7.96 5.25 -25.52
N LEU A 255 8.42 4.13 -24.95
CA LEU A 255 9.11 4.17 -23.67
C LEU A 255 10.35 5.06 -23.78
N PRO A 256 10.65 5.86 -22.73
CA PRO A 256 11.87 6.64 -22.73
C PRO A 256 13.07 5.70 -22.80
N SER A 257 14.07 6.08 -23.58
CA SER A 257 15.34 5.36 -23.59
C SER A 257 15.93 5.38 -22.19
N ALA A 258 16.25 4.21 -21.63
CA ALA A 258 17.02 4.10 -20.40
C ALA A 258 18.44 4.62 -20.67
N SER A 259 18.62 5.93 -20.61
CA SER A 259 19.91 6.58 -20.71
C SER A 259 20.75 6.12 -19.52
N ARG A 260 21.92 5.53 -19.81
CA ARG A 260 22.90 5.08 -18.81
C ARG A 260 23.59 6.26 -18.14
#